data_AF-A0A5A7RYD7-F1
#
_entry.id   AF-A0A5A7RYD7-F1
#
_cell.length_a   1.000
_cell.length_b   1.000
_cell.length_c   1.000
_cell.angle_alpha   90.00
_cell.angle_beta   90.00
_cell.angle_gamma   90.00
#
_symmetry.space_group_name_H-M   'P 1'
#
loop_
_entity.id
_entity.type
_entity.pdbx_description
1 polymer ?
#
loop_
_entity_poly.entity_id
_entity_poly.type
_entity_poly.pdbx_seq_one_letter_code
_entity_poly.pdbx_strand_id
1 'polypeptide(L)'
;MGLIERLEKNIEKLEKRIEKNKQKIEELERKYREKKLTKADFIKKKRKYEDLIHGLNARIRILRGGIAREKREMEEKKKKEEK
;
A
#
# COMPACT_ATOMS: atom_id res chain seq x y z
N MET A 1 -20.91 -8.95 -1.56
CA MET A 1 -19.86 -7.91 -1.64
C MET A 1 -19.47 -7.72 -3.09
N GLY A 2 -19.63 -6.50 -3.60
CA GLY A 2 -19.28 -6.16 -4.98
C GLY A 2 -17.77 -6.27 -5.25
N LEU A 3 -17.38 -6.28 -6.53
CA LEU A 3 -15.97 -6.31 -6.90
C LEU A 3 -15.21 -5.09 -6.34
N ILE A 4 -15.80 -3.90 -6.44
CA ILE A 4 -15.22 -2.66 -5.89
C ILE A 4 -14.97 -2.77 -4.39
N GLU A 5 -15.98 -3.19 -3.61
CA GLU A 5 -15.84 -3.32 -2.15
C GLU A 5 -14.71 -4.30 -1.76
N ARG A 6 -14.54 -5.39 -2.53
CA ARG A 6 -13.43 -6.34 -2.32
C ARG A 6 -12.07 -5.69 -2.61
N LEU A 7 -11.97 -4.90 -3.67
CA LEU A 7 -10.75 -4.17 -4.03
C LEU A 7 -10.41 -3.10 -2.98
N GLU A 8 -11.40 -2.36 -2.48
CA GLU A 8 -11.23 -1.35 -1.43
C GLU A 8 -10.75 -1.98 -0.12
N LYS A 9 -11.37 -3.08 0.33
CA LYS A 9 -10.90 -3.83 1.51
C LYS A 9 -9.48 -4.35 1.35
N ASN A 10 -9.10 -4.75 0.15
CA ASN A 10 -7.73 -5.19 -0.12
C ASN A 10 -6.75 -4.02 -0.04
N ILE A 11 -7.10 -2.85 -0.56
CA ILE A 11 -6.30 -1.63 -0.43
C ILE A 11 -6.11 -1.28 1.05
N GLU A 12 -7.18 -1.26 1.84
CA GLU A 12 -7.12 -0.93 3.27
C GLU A 12 -6.17 -1.88 4.05
N LYS A 13 -6.22 -3.19 3.75
CA LYS A 13 -5.29 -4.17 4.33
C LYS A 13 -3.84 -3.89 3.95
N LEU A 14 -3.58 -3.45 2.71
CA LEU A 14 -2.23 -3.10 2.26
C LEU A 14 -1.75 -1.80 2.90
N GLU A 15 -2.62 -0.80 3.06
CA GLU A 15 -2.32 0.47 3.74
C GLU A 15 -1.95 0.24 5.22
N LYS A 16 -2.71 -0.60 5.94
CA LYS A 16 -2.36 -1.02 7.31
C LYS A 16 -1.00 -1.74 7.38
N ARG A 17 -0.62 -2.51 6.36
CA ARG A 17 0.70 -3.16 6.30
C ARG A 17 1.81 -2.15 6.04
N ILE A 18 1.57 -1.15 5.20
CA ILE A 18 2.52 -0.05 4.98
C ILE A 18 2.77 0.71 6.27
N GLU A 19 1.72 1.06 7.01
CA GLU A 19 1.82 1.76 8.29
C GLU A 19 2.68 0.99 9.29
N LYS A 20 2.44 -0.32 9.46
CA LYS A 20 3.28 -1.18 10.31
C LYS A 20 4.74 -1.20 9.87
N ASN A 21 5.02 -1.19 8.57
CA ASN A 21 6.40 -1.15 8.07
C ASN A 21 7.04 0.22 8.31
N LYS A 22 6.29 1.32 8.22
CA LYS A 22 6.78 2.66 8.58
C LYS A 22 7.14 2.76 10.06
N GLN A 23 6.27 2.26 10.94
CA GLN A 23 6.55 2.19 12.39
C GLN A 23 7.83 1.40 12.68
N LYS A 24 8.07 0.28 11.98
CA LYS A 24 9.33 -0.46 12.11
C LYS A 24 10.56 0.33 11.67
N ILE A 25 10.44 1.19 10.66
CA ILE A 25 11.54 2.09 10.26
C ILE A 25 11.79 3.13 11.37
N GLU A 26 10.74 3.72 11.94
CA GLU A 26 10.86 4.67 13.05
C GLU A 26 11.52 4.04 14.28
N GLU A 27 11.17 2.80 14.62
CA GLU A 27 11.83 2.04 15.68
C GLU A 27 13.32 1.80 15.40
N LEU A 28 13.67 1.49 14.15
CA LEU A 28 15.08 1.34 13.75
C LEU A 28 15.83 2.66 13.86
N GLU A 29 15.21 3.77 13.46
CA GLU A 29 15.77 5.11 13.60
C GLU A 29 15.99 5.49 15.06
N ARG A 30 15.06 5.12 15.95
CA ARG A 30 15.23 5.29 17.40
C ARG A 30 16.41 4.46 17.92
N LYS A 31 16.48 3.16 17.58
CA LYS A 31 17.58 2.27 18.00
C LYS A 31 18.94 2.75 17.50
N TYR A 32 19.00 3.29 16.28
CA TYR A 32 20.21 3.87 15.73
C TYR A 32 20.62 5.14 16.49
N ARG A 33 19.68 6.05 16.79
CA ARG A 33 19.93 7.25 17.60
C ARG A 33 20.40 6.92 19.02
N GLU A 34 19.85 5.86 19.62
CA GLU A 34 20.28 5.32 20.91
C GLU A 34 21.61 4.56 20.86
N LYS A 35 22.29 4.52 19.70
CA LYS A 35 23.54 3.76 19.46
C LYS A 35 23.44 2.26 19.74
N LYS A 36 22.22 1.70 19.78
CA LYS A 36 21.94 0.25 19.94
C LYS A 36 22.09 -0.53 18.63
N LEU A 37 22.42 0.15 17.54
CA LEU A 37 22.49 -0.42 16.20
C LEU A 37 23.57 0.30 15.40
N THR A 38 24.35 -0.44 14.61
CA THR A 38 25.37 0.15 13.74
C THR A 38 24.73 0.87 12.55
N LYS A 39 25.43 1.85 11.98
CA LYS A 39 24.95 2.54 10.76
C LYS A 39 24.70 1.57 9.61
N ALA A 40 25.58 0.57 9.45
CA ALA A 40 25.46 -0.43 8.39
C ALA A 40 24.20 -1.30 8.57
N ASP A 41 23.95 -1.81 9.78
CA ASP A 41 22.74 -2.58 10.09
C ASP A 41 21.48 -1.74 9.93
N PHE A 42 21.55 -0.46 10.29
CA PHE A 42 20.43 0.46 10.21
C PHE A 42 20.01 0.64 8.74
N ILE A 43 20.96 0.96 7.88
CA ILE A 43 20.72 1.16 6.44
C ILE A 43 20.20 -0.14 5.81
N LYS A 44 20.81 -1.29 6.11
CA LYS A 44 20.38 -2.59 5.57
C LYS A 44 18.94 -2.92 5.95
N LYS A 45 18.58 -2.74 7.23
CA LYS A 45 17.23 -3.04 7.73
C LYS A 45 16.20 -2.02 7.25
N LYS A 46 16.54 -0.73 7.23
CA LYS A 46 15.70 0.35 6.71
C LYS A 46 15.33 0.09 5.25
N ARG A 47 16.33 -0.17 4.40
CA ARG A 47 16.13 -0.46 2.98
C ARG A 47 15.17 -1.63 2.75
N LYS A 48 15.30 -2.71 3.52
CA LYS A 48 14.37 -3.85 3.43
C LYS A 48 12.91 -3.45 3.64
N TYR A 49 12.64 -2.59 4.62
CA TYR A 49 11.27 -2.11 4.87
C TYR A 49 10.80 -1.09 3.84
N GLU A 50 11.70 -0.24 3.33
CA GLU A 50 11.40 0.69 2.24
C GLU A 50 11.04 -0.05 0.93
N ASP A 51 11.79 -1.10 0.58
CA ASP A 51 11.50 -1.94 -0.59
C ASP A 51 10.13 -2.63 -0.46
N LEU A 52 9.80 -3.12 0.74
CA LEU A 52 8.49 -3.69 1.04
C LEU A 52 7.37 -2.64 0.88
N ILE A 53 7.56 -1.44 1.41
CA ILE A 53 6.59 -0.33 1.28
C ILE A 53 6.41 0.03 -0.20
N HIS A 54 7.51 0.10 -0.97
CA HIS A 54 7.47 0.40 -2.39
C HIS A 54 6.64 -0.63 -3.17
N GLY A 55 6.87 -1.92 -2.93
CA GLY A 55 6.08 -3.00 -3.53
C GLY A 55 4.60 -2.95 -3.16
N LEU A 56 4.28 -2.65 -1.90
CA LEU A 56 2.90 -2.51 -1.44
C LEU A 56 2.21 -1.30 -2.10
N ASN A 57 2.89 -0.17 -2.22
CA ASN A 57 2.39 1.02 -2.91
C ASN A 57 2.11 0.76 -4.40
N ALA A 58 3.01 0.04 -5.08
CA ALA A 58 2.80 -0.35 -6.47
C ALA A 58 1.54 -1.22 -6.62
N ARG A 59 1.34 -2.18 -5.71
CA ARG A 59 0.13 -3.03 -5.70
C ARG A 59 -1.15 -2.22 -5.45
N ILE A 60 -1.13 -1.27 -4.51
CA ILE A 60 -2.27 -0.37 -4.27
C ILE A 60 -2.60 0.42 -5.54
N ARG A 61 -1.60 0.95 -6.25
CA ARG A 61 -1.81 1.69 -7.50
C ARG A 61 -2.52 0.84 -8.55
N ILE A 62 -2.11 -0.43 -8.72
CA ILE A 62 -2.76 -1.37 -9.64
C ILE A 62 -4.23 -1.60 -9.25
N LEU A 63 -4.50 -1.85 -7.96
CA LEU A 63 -5.86 -2.07 -7.45
C LEU A 63 -6.76 -0.84 -7.65
N ARG A 64 -6.24 0.36 -7.37
CA ARG A 64 -6.95 1.63 -7.62
C ARG A 64 -7.27 1.82 -9.11
N GLY A 65 -6.35 1.43 -9.99
CA GLY A 65 -6.60 1.40 -11.44
C GLY A 65 -7.69 0.40 -11.84
N GLY A 66 -7.76 -0.76 -11.19
CA GLY A 66 -8.84 -1.74 -11.35
C GLY A 66 -10.21 -1.17 -10.96
N ILE A 67 -10.30 -0.51 -9.80
CA ILE A 67 -11.53 0.16 -9.36
C ILE A 67 -11.97 1.23 -10.36
N ALA A 68 -11.02 2.05 -10.86
CA ALA A 68 -11.34 3.10 -11.81
C ALA A 68 -11.92 2.55 -13.13
N ARG A 69 -11.40 1.42 -13.64
CA ARG A 69 -11.95 0.74 -14.81
C ARG A 69 -13.35 0.20 -14.55
N GLU A 70 -13.55 -0.49 -13.43
CA GLU A 70 -14.85 -1.05 -13.05
C GLU A 70 -15.93 0.04 -12.92
N LYS A 71 -15.58 1.19 -12.34
CA LYS A 71 -16.50 2.34 -12.25
C LYS A 71 -16.90 2.87 -13.62
N ARG A 72 -15.96 2.97 -14.56
CA ARG A 72 -16.25 3.41 -15.94
C ARG A 72 -17.16 2.42 -16.66
N GLU A 73 -16.89 1.12 -16.56
CA GLU A 73 -17.73 0.10 -17.20
C GLU A 73 -19.16 0.11 -16.67
N MET A 74 -19.35 0.30 -15.36
CA MET A 74 -20.69 0.43 -14.78
C MET A 74 -21.40 1.70 -15.26
N GLU A 75 -20.69 2.83 -15.38
CA GLU A 75 -21.25 4.08 -15.89
C GLU A 75 -21.67 3.95 -17.37
N GLU A 76 -20.84 3.31 -18.20
CA GLU A 76 -21.15 3.06 -19.61
C GLU A 76 -22.36 2.14 -19.78
N LYS A 77 -22.50 1.11 -18.94
CA LYS A 77 -23.69 0.23 -18.95
C LYS A 77 -24.95 1.00 -18.61
N LYS A 78 -24.93 1.82 -17.56
CA LYS A 78 -26.08 2.67 -17.19
C LYS A 78 -26.50 3.62 -18.33
N LYS A 79 -25.53 4.28 -18.98
CA LYS A 79 -25.80 5.17 -20.13
C LYS A 79 -26.42 4.45 -21.34
N LYS A 80 -26.16 3.15 -21.50
CA LYS A 80 -26.75 2.32 -22.56
C LYS A 80 -28.15 1.83 -22.20
N GLU A 81 -28.43 1.63 -20.92
CA GLU A 81 -29.76 1.23 -20.42
C GLU A 81 -30.74 2.42 -20.36
N GLU A 82 -30.24 3.65 -20.23
CA GLU A 82 -31.03 4.89 -20.24
C GLU A 82 -31.30 5.45 -21.66
N LYS A 83 -30.77 4.82 -22.71
CA LYS A 83 -30.91 5.21 -24.13
C LYS A 83 -31.79 4.23 -24.90
#